data_AF-A0A7C5X468-F1
#
_entry.id   AF-A0A7C5X468-F1
#
_cell.length_a   1.000
_cell.length_b   1.000
_cell.length_c   1.000
_cell.angle_alpha   90.00
_cell.angle_beta   90.00
_cell.angle_gamma   90.00
#
_symmetry.space_group_name_H-M   'P 1'
#
loop_
_entity.id
_entity.type
_entity.pdbx_description
1 polymer ?
#
loop_
_entity_poly.entity_id
_entity_poly.type
_entity_poly.pdbx_seq_one_letter_code
_entity_poly.pdbx_strand_id
1 'polypeptide(L)'
;MGSREVDLLARVLYEVVERRVSLDVAFKRACGGRCARGLEEREKLYQLCRRFVSDYVKLLCYVGSRRVSYRKLARLWLRGPLPEPEEPYCRLSVPRWLYERVSSLLGEGEAERLFKAFEERTWWLRVNTFRGSEEAVVRELESEGVELEVHPELPYMVRVLRSPKPVRLLRAVREFRAVPQDIASAVAVEHLDVRPGEVVLDMCAAPGVKTSLISMLSGG
;
A
#
# COMPACT_ATOMS: atom_id res chain seq x y z
N MET A 1 28.87 3.63 -0.42
CA MET A 1 27.52 3.24 -0.90
C MET A 1 27.67 2.23 -2.03
N GLY A 2 26.90 1.15 -2.01
CA GLY A 2 27.20 -0.05 -2.80
C GLY A 2 26.63 -0.02 -4.21
N SER A 3 27.40 -0.48 -5.20
CA SER A 3 26.91 -0.70 -6.58
C SER A 3 25.63 -1.54 -6.64
N ARG A 4 25.43 -2.44 -5.65
CA ARG A 4 24.28 -3.32 -5.55
C ARG A 4 22.96 -2.59 -5.33
N GLU A 5 22.94 -1.54 -4.49
CA GLU A 5 21.72 -0.77 -4.20
C GLU A 5 21.27 0.01 -5.43
N VAL A 6 22.21 0.68 -6.10
CA VAL A 6 21.96 1.41 -7.36
C VAL A 6 21.37 0.47 -8.41
N ASP A 7 21.93 -0.73 -8.55
CA ASP A 7 21.47 -1.70 -9.54
C ASP A 7 20.07 -2.25 -9.21
N LEU A 8 19.78 -2.50 -7.92
CA LEU A 8 18.46 -2.91 -7.47
C LEU A 8 17.42 -1.82 -7.75
N LEU A 9 17.67 -0.59 -7.30
CA LEU A 9 16.79 0.56 -7.51
C LEU A 9 16.48 0.78 -8.99
N ALA A 10 17.52 0.77 -9.83
CA ALA A 10 17.37 0.98 -11.27
C ALA A 10 16.54 -0.14 -11.94
N ARG A 11 16.75 -1.40 -11.53
CA ARG A 11 15.97 -2.53 -12.05
C ARG A 11 14.51 -2.49 -11.60
N VAL A 12 14.26 -2.16 -10.33
CA VAL A 12 12.88 -2.03 -9.82
C VAL A 12 12.15 -0.92 -10.57
N LEU A 13 12.78 0.25 -10.74
CA LEU A 13 12.16 1.36 -11.47
C LEU A 13 11.89 1.00 -12.93
N TYR A 14 12.82 0.28 -13.59
CA TYR A 14 12.60 -0.24 -14.95
C TYR A 14 11.36 -1.14 -15.02
N GLU A 15 11.22 -2.11 -14.11
CA GLU A 15 10.05 -3.00 -14.08
C GLU A 15 8.74 -2.21 -13.86
N VAL A 16 8.74 -1.22 -12.96
CA VAL A 16 7.55 -0.39 -12.70
C VAL A 16 7.18 0.45 -13.92
N VAL A 17 8.14 1.16 -14.51
CA VAL A 17 7.87 2.14 -15.58
C VAL A 17 7.68 1.46 -16.94
N GLU A 18 8.57 0.55 -17.31
CA GLU A 18 8.61 -0.05 -18.65
C GLU A 18 7.75 -1.32 -18.75
N ARG A 19 7.69 -2.12 -17.68
CA ARG A 19 6.87 -3.35 -17.64
C ARG A 19 5.50 -3.15 -17.02
N ARG A 20 5.22 -1.96 -16.47
CA ARG A 20 3.93 -1.58 -15.87
C ARG A 20 3.40 -2.58 -14.83
N VAL A 21 4.33 -3.17 -14.06
CA VAL A 21 3.98 -4.07 -12.96
C VAL A 21 3.99 -3.32 -11.63
N SER A 22 3.27 -3.84 -10.64
CA SER A 22 3.27 -3.27 -9.29
C SER A 22 4.66 -3.30 -8.66
N LEU A 23 4.91 -2.41 -7.69
CA LEU A 23 6.16 -2.36 -6.94
C LEU A 23 6.50 -3.71 -6.29
N ASP A 24 5.52 -4.41 -5.73
CA ASP A 24 5.71 -5.74 -5.12
C ASP A 24 6.25 -6.76 -6.15
N VAL A 25 5.67 -6.77 -7.35
CA VAL A 25 6.09 -7.66 -8.45
C VAL A 25 7.46 -7.24 -8.97
N ALA A 26 7.68 -5.94 -9.21
CA ALA A 26 8.95 -5.38 -9.64
C ALA A 26 10.09 -5.72 -8.67
N PHE A 27 9.87 -5.51 -7.38
CA PHE A 27 10.84 -5.85 -6.34
C PHE A 27 11.13 -7.35 -6.28
N LYS A 28 10.10 -8.20 -6.35
CA LYS A 28 10.28 -9.66 -6.38
C LYS A 28 11.14 -10.10 -7.58
N ARG A 29 10.86 -9.57 -8.77
CA ARG A 29 11.61 -9.85 -10.01
C ARG A 29 13.05 -9.35 -9.93
N ALA A 30 13.26 -8.11 -9.51
CA ALA A 30 14.58 -7.50 -9.42
C ALA A 30 15.46 -8.15 -8.33
N CYS A 31 14.86 -8.51 -7.19
CA CYS A 31 15.55 -9.15 -6.08
C CYS A 31 15.88 -10.62 -6.37
N GLY A 32 14.98 -11.34 -7.07
CA GLY A 32 15.16 -12.76 -7.42
C GLY A 32 15.50 -13.67 -6.23
N GLY A 33 15.07 -13.31 -5.02
CA GLY A 33 15.37 -14.02 -3.76
C GLY A 33 16.82 -13.88 -3.24
N ARG A 34 17.68 -13.12 -3.93
CA ARG A 34 19.14 -13.06 -3.63
C ARG A 34 19.62 -11.69 -3.18
N CYS A 35 18.73 -10.71 -3.08
CA CYS A 35 19.11 -9.33 -2.76
C CYS A 35 19.34 -9.07 -1.26
N ALA A 36 18.99 -10.01 -0.37
CA ALA A 36 19.09 -9.86 1.08
C ALA A 36 19.41 -11.21 1.75
N ARG A 37 20.07 -11.17 2.91
CA ARG A 37 20.43 -12.34 3.73
C ARG A 37 19.33 -12.74 4.73
N GLY A 38 18.35 -11.88 4.95
CA GLY A 38 17.24 -12.11 5.89
C GLY A 38 16.02 -11.24 5.61
N LEU A 39 14.93 -11.49 6.35
CA LEU A 39 13.65 -10.79 6.17
C LEU A 39 13.75 -9.28 6.46
N GLU A 40 14.49 -8.90 7.51
CA GLU A 40 14.65 -7.50 7.90
C GLU A 40 15.39 -6.69 6.83
N GLU A 41 16.53 -7.19 6.35
CA GLU A 41 17.29 -6.55 5.26
C GLU A 41 16.44 -6.47 3.98
N ARG A 42 15.69 -7.53 3.66
CA ARG A 42 14.79 -7.54 2.51
C ARG A 42 13.71 -6.47 2.62
N GLU A 43 13.14 -6.27 3.80
CA GLU A 43 12.13 -5.24 4.04
C GLU A 43 12.75 -3.84 3.96
N LYS A 44 13.96 -3.62 4.51
CA LYS A 44 14.70 -2.35 4.35
C LYS A 44 14.93 -2.01 2.88
N LEU A 45 15.37 -2.98 2.07
CA LEU A 45 15.55 -2.79 0.63
C LEU A 45 14.23 -2.54 -0.10
N TYR A 46 13.14 -3.22 0.29
CA TYR A 46 11.81 -2.98 -0.25
C TYR A 46 11.36 -1.53 0.01
N GLN A 47 11.49 -1.05 1.25
CA GLN A 47 11.16 0.33 1.61
C GLN A 47 12.06 1.35 0.91
N LEU A 48 13.34 1.04 0.71
CA LEU A 48 14.25 1.88 -0.09
C LEU A 48 13.77 1.99 -1.55
N CYS A 49 13.41 0.86 -2.17
CA CYS A 49 12.86 0.84 -3.53
C CYS A 49 11.52 1.58 -3.62
N ARG A 50 10.64 1.41 -2.61
CA ARG A 50 9.36 2.12 -2.53
C ARG A 50 9.56 3.62 -2.57
N ARG A 51 10.41 4.17 -1.68
CA ARG A 51 10.68 5.61 -1.64
C ARG A 51 11.29 6.14 -2.94
N PHE A 52 12.25 5.40 -3.51
CA PHE A 52 12.85 5.79 -4.80
C PHE A 52 11.84 5.83 -5.95
N VAL A 53 10.94 4.83 -6.04
CA VAL A 53 9.89 4.80 -7.05
C VAL A 53 8.86 5.92 -6.81
N SER A 54 8.50 6.18 -5.54
CA SER A 54 7.62 7.29 -5.18
C SER A 54 8.19 8.64 -5.60
N ASP A 55 9.50 8.85 -5.50
CA ASP A 55 10.17 10.10 -5.93
C ASP A 55 10.45 10.17 -7.45
N TYR A 56 10.00 9.21 -8.25
CA TYR A 56 10.36 9.15 -9.68
C TYR A 56 9.95 10.40 -10.47
N VAL A 57 8.72 10.90 -10.30
CA VAL A 57 8.26 12.08 -11.04
C VAL A 57 9.00 13.33 -10.56
N LYS A 58 9.22 13.47 -9.25
CA LYS A 58 10.05 14.53 -8.67
C LYS A 58 11.47 14.53 -9.27
N LEU A 59 12.08 13.35 -9.40
CA LEU A 59 13.38 13.17 -10.03
C LEU A 59 13.39 13.61 -11.50
N LEU A 60 12.32 13.30 -12.25
CA LEU A 60 12.17 13.76 -13.64
C LEU A 60 12.07 15.28 -13.73
N CYS A 61 11.32 15.92 -12.83
CA CYS A 61 11.26 17.38 -12.75
C CYS A 61 12.64 17.99 -12.49
N TYR A 62 13.44 17.38 -11.61
CA TYR A 62 14.77 17.87 -11.28
C TYR A 62 15.78 17.73 -12.43
N VAL A 63 15.80 16.58 -13.13
CA VAL A 63 16.76 16.38 -14.23
C VAL A 63 16.35 17.06 -15.54
N GLY A 64 15.09 17.53 -15.64
CA GLY A 64 14.48 18.10 -16.84
C GLY A 64 14.32 17.05 -17.96
N SER A 65 13.91 17.48 -19.17
CA SER A 65 13.69 16.63 -20.36
C SER A 65 14.94 15.87 -20.88
N ARG A 66 16.00 15.79 -20.08
CA ARG A 66 17.21 15.03 -20.37
C ARG A 66 16.90 13.54 -20.24
N ARG A 67 17.28 12.76 -21.26
CA ARG A 67 17.23 11.30 -21.17
C ARG A 67 18.28 10.82 -20.18
N VAL A 68 17.85 10.44 -18.97
CA VAL A 68 18.74 9.97 -17.90
C VAL A 68 18.49 8.48 -17.63
N SER A 69 19.55 7.68 -17.60
CA SER A 69 19.41 6.26 -17.23
C SER A 69 18.93 6.08 -15.79
N TYR A 70 18.17 5.01 -15.52
CA TYR A 70 17.69 4.71 -14.16
C TYR A 70 18.82 4.54 -13.14
N ARG A 71 20.00 4.04 -13.53
CA ARG A 71 21.16 4.00 -12.62
C ARG A 71 21.66 5.39 -12.24
N LYS A 72 21.63 6.35 -13.17
CA LYS A 72 22.01 7.74 -12.89
C LYS A 72 20.97 8.43 -11.99
N LEU A 73 19.67 8.15 -12.18
CA LEU A 73 18.61 8.61 -11.27
C LEU A 73 18.78 8.01 -9.87
N ALA A 74 19.03 6.70 -9.76
CA ALA A 74 19.27 6.05 -8.47
C ALA A 74 20.50 6.62 -7.75
N ARG A 75 21.61 6.85 -8.47
CA ARG A 75 22.81 7.49 -7.89
C ARG A 75 22.53 8.92 -7.44
N LEU A 76 21.75 9.67 -8.21
CA LEU A 76 21.37 11.04 -7.86
C LEU A 76 20.52 11.05 -6.58
N TRP A 77 19.47 10.25 -6.54
CA TRP A 77 18.55 10.15 -5.41
C TRP A 77 19.26 9.70 -4.11
N LEU A 78 20.18 8.74 -4.22
CA LEU A 78 20.95 8.27 -3.07
C LEU A 78 21.95 9.29 -2.51
N ARG A 79 22.27 10.39 -3.22
CA ARG A 79 23.20 11.43 -2.71
C ARG A 79 22.58 12.29 -1.61
N GLY A 80 21.27 12.22 -1.41
CA GLY A 80 20.56 13.00 -0.41
C GLY A 80 19.42 13.82 -1.01
N PRO A 81 18.87 14.76 -0.22
CA PRO A 81 17.69 15.51 -0.61
C PRO A 81 17.95 16.35 -1.85
N LEU A 82 16.96 16.38 -2.75
CA LEU A 82 16.94 17.29 -3.88
C LEU A 82 16.26 18.61 -3.48
N PRO A 83 16.60 19.73 -4.12
CA PRO A 83 15.84 20.97 -3.99
C PRO A 83 14.35 20.73 -4.23
N GLU A 84 13.52 21.31 -3.37
CA GLU A 84 12.07 21.20 -3.51
C GLU A 84 11.59 21.92 -4.78
N PRO A 85 10.84 21.25 -5.67
CA PRO A 85 10.28 21.89 -6.86
C PRO A 85 9.21 22.93 -6.51
N GLU A 86 9.16 24.01 -7.30
CA GLU A 86 8.11 25.04 -7.21
C GLU A 86 6.74 24.46 -7.60
N GLU A 87 6.71 23.67 -8.68
CA GLU A 87 5.51 23.05 -9.24
C GLU A 87 4.90 21.99 -8.30
N PRO A 88 3.61 22.11 -7.89
CA PRO A 88 2.99 21.20 -6.93
C PRO A 88 3.03 19.71 -7.32
N TYR A 89 2.77 19.40 -8.60
CA TYR A 89 2.78 18.01 -9.08
C TYR A 89 4.20 17.38 -8.99
N CYS A 90 5.24 18.20 -9.14
CA CYS A 90 6.63 17.75 -8.95
C CYS A 90 6.94 17.52 -7.47
N ARG A 91 6.51 18.42 -6.60
CA ARG A 91 6.69 18.32 -5.13
C ARG A 91 6.05 17.05 -4.57
N LEU A 92 4.80 16.80 -4.97
CA LEU A 92 4.02 15.61 -4.61
C LEU A 92 4.43 14.35 -5.38
N SER A 93 5.34 14.47 -6.34
CA SER A 93 5.80 13.38 -7.22
C SER A 93 4.66 12.62 -7.90
N VAL A 94 3.69 13.35 -8.43
CA VAL A 94 2.54 12.80 -9.17
C VAL A 94 2.58 13.24 -10.64
N PRO A 95 2.11 12.42 -11.58
CA PRO A 95 2.03 12.84 -12.98
C PRO A 95 1.22 14.12 -13.14
N ARG A 96 1.74 15.09 -13.92
CA ARG A 96 1.10 16.39 -14.17
C ARG A 96 -0.39 16.27 -14.53
N TRP A 97 -0.72 15.39 -15.47
CA TRP A 97 -2.10 15.20 -15.93
C TRP A 97 -3.04 14.77 -14.80
N LEU A 98 -2.55 13.96 -13.85
CA LEU A 98 -3.35 13.46 -12.73
C LEU A 98 -3.57 14.58 -11.72
N TYR A 99 -2.53 15.35 -11.42
CA TYR A 99 -2.64 16.53 -10.57
C TYR A 99 -3.64 17.53 -11.15
N GLU A 100 -3.47 17.93 -12.41
CA GLU A 100 -4.37 18.88 -13.09
C GLU A 100 -5.83 18.37 -13.10
N ARG A 101 -6.03 17.07 -13.37
CA ARG A 101 -7.37 16.47 -13.35
C ARG A 101 -8.01 16.49 -11.97
N VAL A 102 -7.29 16.09 -10.92
CA VAL A 102 -7.82 16.06 -9.56
C VAL A 102 -8.05 17.47 -9.03
N SER A 103 -7.11 18.39 -9.27
CA SER A 103 -7.25 19.81 -8.91
C SER A 103 -8.45 20.46 -9.60
N SER A 104 -8.76 20.08 -10.85
CA SER A 104 -9.97 20.57 -11.54
C SER A 104 -11.28 20.09 -10.90
N LEU A 105 -11.25 18.94 -10.20
CA LEU A 105 -12.44 18.33 -9.59
C LEU A 105 -12.64 18.76 -8.14
N LEU A 106 -11.55 18.91 -7.37
CA LEU A 106 -11.58 19.13 -5.92
C LEU A 106 -11.06 20.51 -5.49
N GLY A 107 -10.43 21.25 -6.40
CA GLY A 107 -9.60 22.42 -6.09
C GLY A 107 -8.19 22.03 -5.67
N GLU A 108 -7.23 22.94 -5.87
CA GLU A 108 -5.80 22.68 -5.63
C GLU A 108 -5.51 22.28 -4.18
N GLY A 109 -6.08 22.98 -3.20
CA GLY A 109 -5.83 22.72 -1.79
C GLY A 109 -6.29 21.33 -1.32
N GLU A 110 -7.43 20.84 -1.82
CA GLU A 110 -7.90 19.48 -1.50
C GLU A 110 -7.13 18.41 -2.28
N ALA A 111 -6.79 18.68 -3.54
CA ALA A 111 -5.94 17.80 -4.33
C ALA A 111 -4.58 17.56 -3.65
N GLU A 112 -3.95 18.62 -3.13
CA GLU A 112 -2.70 18.47 -2.38
C GLU A 112 -2.86 17.62 -1.11
N ARG A 113 -3.95 17.81 -0.35
CA ARG A 113 -4.23 16.99 0.84
C ARG A 113 -4.42 15.52 0.47
N LEU A 114 -5.16 15.24 -0.60
CA LEU A 114 -5.39 13.90 -1.10
C LEU A 114 -4.09 13.20 -1.51
N PHE A 115 -3.23 13.86 -2.29
CA PHE A 115 -1.97 13.26 -2.72
C PHE A 115 -0.98 13.07 -1.56
N LYS A 116 -0.95 13.98 -0.58
CA LYS A 116 -0.17 13.77 0.65
C LYS A 116 -0.68 12.55 1.43
N ALA A 117 -1.99 12.35 1.49
CA ALA A 117 -2.56 11.17 2.14
C ALA A 117 -2.19 9.84 1.45
N PHE A 118 -1.86 9.85 0.15
CA PHE A 118 -1.38 8.64 -0.55
C PHE A 118 0.05 8.23 -0.17
N GLU A 119 0.85 9.11 0.43
CA GLU A 119 2.20 8.77 0.89
C GLU A 119 2.15 7.83 2.12
N GLU A 120 1.14 8.04 2.96
CA GLU A 120 0.89 7.25 4.15
C GLU A 120 0.12 5.98 3.82
N ARG A 121 0.60 4.84 4.33
CA ARG A 121 -0.08 3.56 4.15
C ARG A 121 -0.86 3.24 5.41
N THR A 122 -2.17 3.44 5.37
CA THR A 122 -3.08 2.93 6.40
C THR A 122 -3.39 1.46 6.15
N TRP A 123 -3.33 0.64 7.20
CA TRP A 123 -3.76 -0.75 7.14
C TRP A 123 -5.03 -0.94 7.96
N TRP A 124 -6.01 -1.57 7.34
CA TRP A 124 -7.20 -2.07 8.00
C TRP A 124 -7.22 -3.59 7.89
N LEU A 125 -7.68 -4.24 8.94
CA LEU A 125 -7.92 -5.67 9.00
C LEU A 125 -9.38 -5.90 9.36
N ARG A 126 -10.04 -6.81 8.63
CA ARG A 126 -11.34 -7.35 8.96
C ARG A 126 -11.16 -8.64 9.75
N VAL A 127 -11.64 -8.72 10.98
CA VAL A 127 -11.78 -9.97 11.73
C VAL A 127 -12.70 -10.92 10.96
N ASN A 128 -12.31 -12.18 10.87
CA ASN A 128 -13.11 -13.24 10.30
C ASN A 128 -13.88 -13.93 11.42
N THR A 129 -15.15 -13.55 11.61
CA THR A 129 -15.97 -14.05 12.73
C THR A 129 -16.26 -15.55 12.65
N PHE A 130 -16.11 -16.18 11.48
CA PHE A 130 -16.13 -17.64 11.34
C PHE A 130 -14.90 -18.35 11.96
N ARG A 131 -13.84 -17.61 12.30
CA ARG A 131 -12.56 -18.16 12.82
C ARG A 131 -12.24 -17.70 14.24
N GLY A 132 -12.99 -16.76 14.80
CA GLY A 132 -12.83 -16.27 16.17
C GLY A 132 -13.61 -14.98 16.40
N SER A 133 -13.87 -14.65 17.67
CA SER A 133 -14.51 -13.37 18.01
C SER A 133 -13.56 -12.20 17.82
N GLU A 134 -14.13 -11.01 17.64
CA GLU A 134 -13.45 -9.73 17.56
C GLU A 134 -12.49 -9.55 18.73
N GLU A 135 -12.93 -9.79 19.97
CA GLU A 135 -12.09 -9.62 21.16
C GLU A 135 -10.94 -10.62 21.21
N ALA A 136 -11.15 -11.85 20.72
CA ALA A 136 -10.10 -12.86 20.69
C ALA A 136 -9.00 -12.50 19.67
N VAL A 137 -9.40 -12.03 18.49
CA VAL A 137 -8.46 -11.65 17.42
C VAL A 137 -7.75 -10.34 17.75
N VAL A 138 -8.43 -9.37 18.35
CA VAL A 138 -7.80 -8.13 18.86
C VAL A 138 -6.71 -8.46 19.88
N ARG A 139 -7.03 -9.27 20.90
CA ARG A 139 -6.04 -9.69 21.91
C ARG A 139 -4.85 -10.43 21.31
N GLU A 140 -5.09 -11.27 20.29
CA GLU A 140 -4.01 -11.94 19.57
C GLU A 140 -3.08 -10.91 18.90
N LEU A 141 -3.63 -9.94 18.17
CA LEU A 141 -2.86 -8.87 17.53
C LEU A 141 -2.05 -8.05 18.55
N GLU A 142 -2.68 -7.65 19.66
CA GLU A 142 -2.03 -6.91 20.75
C GLU A 142 -0.90 -7.73 21.39
N SER A 143 -1.10 -9.03 21.60
CA SER A 143 -0.06 -9.93 22.14
C SER A 143 1.15 -10.07 21.22
N GLU A 144 0.98 -9.87 19.92
CA GLU A 144 2.06 -9.79 18.94
C GLU A 144 2.73 -8.40 18.89
N GLY A 145 2.29 -7.45 19.73
CA GLY A 145 2.82 -6.08 19.84
C GLY A 145 2.25 -5.12 18.81
N VAL A 146 1.08 -5.40 18.23
CA VAL A 146 0.39 -4.49 17.30
C VAL A 146 -0.33 -3.41 18.09
N GLU A 147 -0.07 -2.15 17.76
CA GLU A 147 -0.88 -1.00 18.21
C GLU A 147 -2.03 -0.81 17.21
N LEU A 148 -3.27 -0.81 17.68
CA LEU A 148 -4.46 -0.79 16.83
C LEU A 148 -5.60 0.04 17.44
N GLU A 149 -6.57 0.39 16.59
CA GLU A 149 -7.84 1.00 16.96
C GLU A 149 -8.98 0.17 16.36
N VAL A 150 -9.97 -0.20 17.17
CA VAL A 150 -11.20 -0.83 16.68
C VAL A 150 -12.13 0.23 16.12
N HIS A 151 -12.77 -0.04 14.98
CA HIS A 151 -13.76 0.88 14.41
C HIS A 151 -14.98 0.99 15.34
N PRO A 152 -15.46 2.20 15.68
CA PRO A 152 -16.52 2.38 16.68
C PRO A 152 -17.86 1.75 16.26
N GLU A 153 -18.16 1.74 14.96
CA GLU A 153 -19.43 1.22 14.43
C GLU A 153 -19.31 -0.18 13.83
N LEU A 154 -18.08 -0.64 13.55
CA LEU A 154 -17.83 -1.93 12.88
C LEU A 154 -16.81 -2.72 13.71
N PRO A 155 -17.24 -3.41 14.78
CA PRO A 155 -16.33 -4.06 15.74
C PRO A 155 -15.35 -5.06 15.11
N TYR A 156 -15.74 -5.64 13.97
CA TYR A 156 -14.90 -6.56 13.21
C TYR A 156 -13.85 -5.84 12.33
N MET A 157 -13.83 -4.51 12.26
CA MET A 157 -12.83 -3.73 11.53
C MET A 157 -11.83 -3.10 12.48
N VAL A 158 -10.54 -3.36 12.27
CA VAL A 158 -9.45 -2.82 13.09
C VAL A 158 -8.44 -2.07 12.24
N ARG A 159 -8.11 -0.85 12.64
CA ARG A 159 -7.05 -0.03 12.05
C ARG A 159 -5.75 -0.37 12.73
N VAL A 160 -4.73 -0.72 11.95
CA VAL A 160 -3.38 -0.93 12.46
C VAL A 160 -2.66 0.42 12.50
N LEU A 161 -2.34 0.89 13.70
CA LEU A 161 -1.54 2.11 13.91
C LEU A 161 -0.05 1.81 13.76
N ARG A 162 0.40 0.70 14.37
CA ARG A 162 1.78 0.25 14.30
C ARG A 162 1.85 -1.27 14.40
N SER A 163 2.80 -1.86 13.68
CA SER A 163 3.06 -3.29 13.73
C SER A 163 4.57 -3.55 13.82
N PRO A 164 5.02 -4.50 14.65
CA PRO A 164 6.45 -4.80 14.78
C PRO A 164 7.02 -5.55 13.58
N LYS A 165 6.15 -6.04 12.68
CA LYS A 165 6.52 -6.75 11.45
C LYS A 165 5.51 -6.43 10.34
N PRO A 166 5.79 -6.75 9.07
CA PRO A 166 4.82 -6.58 8.00
C PRO A 166 3.48 -7.26 8.33
N VAL A 167 2.37 -6.55 8.14
CA VAL A 167 0.99 -7.01 8.47
C VAL A 167 0.69 -8.42 7.95
N ARG A 168 1.11 -8.72 6.72
CA ARG A 168 0.97 -10.06 6.10
C ARG A 168 1.63 -11.22 6.87
N LEU A 169 2.53 -10.93 7.81
CA LEU A 169 3.26 -11.91 8.63
C LEU A 169 2.70 -12.04 10.05
N LEU A 170 1.68 -11.25 10.41
CA LEU A 170 0.92 -11.44 11.65
C LEU A 170 0.23 -12.79 11.63
N ARG A 171 0.17 -13.45 12.79
CA ARG A 171 -0.38 -14.80 12.92
C ARG A 171 -1.86 -14.81 12.53
N ALA A 172 -2.64 -13.87 13.07
CA ALA A 172 -4.06 -13.72 12.74
C ALA A 172 -4.29 -13.57 11.21
N VAL A 173 -3.41 -12.88 10.50
CA VAL A 173 -3.50 -12.71 9.04
C VAL A 173 -3.13 -14.01 8.31
N ARG A 174 -2.06 -14.68 8.74
CA ARG A 174 -1.61 -15.96 8.13
C ARG A 174 -2.60 -17.10 8.36
N GLU A 175 -3.30 -17.09 9.49
CA GLU A 175 -4.32 -18.07 9.85
C GLU A 175 -5.73 -17.69 9.35
N PHE A 176 -5.86 -16.60 8.58
CA PHE A 176 -7.14 -16.07 8.08
C PHE A 176 -8.17 -15.74 9.17
N ARG A 177 -7.72 -15.53 10.41
CA ARG A 177 -8.52 -14.95 11.51
C ARG A 177 -8.73 -13.45 11.32
N ALA A 178 -7.84 -12.80 10.60
CA ALA A 178 -7.97 -11.44 10.12
C ALA A 178 -7.63 -11.35 8.63
N VAL A 179 -8.35 -10.52 7.88
CA VAL A 179 -8.19 -10.35 6.43
C VAL A 179 -7.87 -8.89 6.15
N PRO A 180 -6.76 -8.56 5.46
CA PRO A 180 -6.50 -7.20 5.02
C PRO A 180 -7.62 -6.71 4.09
N GLN A 181 -8.36 -5.70 4.56
CA GLN A 181 -9.49 -5.12 3.84
C GLN A 181 -9.59 -3.65 4.21
N ASP A 182 -9.69 -2.77 3.22
CA ASP A 182 -9.89 -1.34 3.44
C ASP A 182 -11.29 -1.05 4.00
N ILE A 183 -11.39 -0.07 4.91
CA ILE A 183 -12.65 0.32 5.55
C ILE A 183 -13.71 0.77 4.56
N ALA A 184 -13.36 1.53 3.52
CA ALA A 184 -14.33 1.96 2.52
C ALA A 184 -14.91 0.77 1.75
N SER A 185 -14.12 -0.30 1.57
CA SER A 185 -14.61 -1.55 0.99
C SER A 185 -15.52 -2.34 1.91
N ALA A 186 -15.36 -2.25 3.23
CA ALA A 186 -16.25 -2.88 4.20
C ALA A 186 -17.58 -2.13 4.30
N VAL A 187 -17.53 -0.79 4.44
CA VAL A 187 -18.70 0.09 4.47
C VAL A 187 -19.57 -0.07 3.21
N ALA A 188 -18.96 -0.25 2.04
CA ALA A 188 -19.71 -0.52 0.82
C ALA A 188 -20.56 -1.81 0.91
N VAL A 189 -20.12 -2.82 1.65
CA VAL A 189 -20.89 -4.07 1.86
C VAL A 189 -21.92 -3.89 2.96
N GLU A 190 -21.61 -3.17 4.03
CA GLU A 190 -22.59 -2.81 5.07
C GLU A 190 -23.82 -2.10 4.47
N HIS A 191 -23.60 -1.19 3.52
CA HIS A 191 -24.71 -0.53 2.82
C HIS A 191 -25.55 -1.43 1.91
N LEU A 192 -25.10 -2.66 1.60
CA LEU A 192 -25.94 -3.63 0.89
C LEU A 192 -27.03 -4.21 1.80
N ASP A 193 -26.90 -4.10 3.13
CA ASP A 193 -27.85 -4.66 4.14
C ASP A 193 -28.21 -6.13 3.86
N VAL A 194 -27.19 -6.96 3.57
CA VAL A 194 -27.42 -8.34 3.13
C VAL A 194 -28.07 -9.17 4.25
N ARG A 195 -29.08 -9.98 3.89
CA ARG A 195 -29.81 -10.80 4.86
C ARG A 195 -29.59 -12.30 4.64
N PRO A 196 -29.66 -13.12 5.70
CA PRO A 196 -29.63 -14.57 5.56
C PRO A 196 -30.69 -15.07 4.57
N GLY A 197 -30.27 -15.91 3.62
CA GLY A 197 -31.13 -16.50 2.60
C GLY A 197 -31.27 -15.68 1.30
N GLU A 198 -30.68 -14.50 1.22
CA GLU A 198 -30.67 -13.72 -0.03
C GLU A 198 -29.70 -14.28 -1.07
N VAL A 199 -30.07 -14.15 -2.35
CA VAL A 199 -29.18 -14.47 -3.47
C VAL A 199 -28.45 -13.19 -3.88
N VAL A 200 -27.15 -13.12 -3.58
CA VAL A 200 -26.31 -11.95 -3.86
C VAL A 200 -25.34 -12.24 -5.00
N LEU A 201 -25.24 -11.31 -5.96
CA LEU A 201 -24.29 -11.37 -7.08
C LEU A 201 -23.16 -10.35 -6.88
N ASP A 202 -21.94 -10.82 -6.66
CA ASP A 202 -20.72 -9.99 -6.70
C ASP A 202 -20.07 -10.09 -8.09
N MET A 203 -20.45 -9.18 -8.99
CA MET A 203 -20.05 -9.21 -10.40
C MET A 203 -18.53 -9.13 -10.62
N CYS A 204 -17.80 -8.51 -9.70
CA CYS A 204 -16.36 -8.28 -9.78
C CYS A 204 -15.64 -8.86 -8.55
N ALA A 205 -16.03 -10.08 -8.17
CA ALA A 205 -15.63 -10.68 -6.90
C ALA A 205 -14.12 -10.76 -6.69
N ALA A 206 -13.32 -11.08 -7.72
CA ALA A 206 -11.88 -11.32 -7.54
C ALA A 206 -11.16 -10.11 -6.91
N PRO A 207 -10.37 -10.30 -5.83
CA PRO A 207 -9.90 -11.57 -5.25
C PRO A 207 -10.82 -12.24 -4.20
N GLY A 208 -12.00 -11.68 -3.91
CA GLY A 208 -13.05 -12.29 -3.08
C GLY A 208 -13.25 -11.62 -1.72
N VAL A 209 -12.59 -10.48 -1.47
CA VAL A 209 -12.59 -9.84 -0.14
C VAL A 209 -13.99 -9.34 0.24
N LYS A 210 -14.71 -8.67 -0.68
CA LYS A 210 -16.10 -8.24 -0.45
C LYS A 210 -17.06 -9.42 -0.39
N THR A 211 -16.94 -10.37 -1.31
CA THR A 211 -17.72 -11.62 -1.31
C THR A 211 -17.62 -12.35 0.03
N SER A 212 -16.42 -12.45 0.60
CA SER A 212 -16.23 -13.08 1.92
C SER A 212 -16.83 -12.28 3.08
N LEU A 213 -16.92 -10.95 2.97
CA LEU A 213 -17.63 -10.12 3.96
C LEU A 213 -19.14 -10.32 3.81
N ILE A 214 -19.66 -10.36 2.58
CA ILE A 214 -21.08 -10.65 2.31
C ILE A 214 -21.48 -11.96 2.99
N SER A 215 -20.75 -13.05 2.75
CA SER A 215 -21.02 -14.34 3.40
C SER A 215 -20.90 -14.28 4.92
N MET A 216 -19.93 -13.53 5.46
CA MET A 216 -19.78 -13.33 6.90
C MET A 216 -21.00 -12.64 7.53
N LEU A 217 -21.54 -11.61 6.87
CA LEU A 217 -22.71 -10.85 7.36
C LEU A 217 -24.03 -11.60 7.13
N SER A 218 -24.15 -12.39 6.05
CA SER A 218 -25.33 -13.21 5.78
C SER A 218 -25.36 -14.52 6.57
N GLY A 219 -24.28 -14.86 7.28
CA GLY A 219 -24.18 -16.08 8.09
C GLY A 219 -23.88 -17.36 7.31
N GLY A 220 -23.32 -17.24 6.09
CA GLY A 220 -23.08 -18.35 5.17
C GLY A 220 -23.67 -18.08 3.81
#